data_AF-A0A562WIY2-F1
#
_entry.id   AF-A0A562WIY2-F1
#
_cell.length_a   1.000
_cell.length_b   1.000
_cell.length_c   1.000
_cell.angle_alpha   90.00
_cell.angle_beta   90.00
_cell.angle_gamma   90.00
#
_symmetry.space_group_name_H-M   'P 1'
#
loop_
_entity.id
_entity.type
_entity.pdbx_description
1 polymer ?
#
loop_
_entity_poly.entity_id
_entity_poly.type
_entity_poly.pdbx_seq_one_letter_code
_entity_poly.pdbx_strand_id
1 'polypeptide(L)'
;MAGVSTDEAMRRAIALAARGLGTTSPNPVVGCVLLDPDGEIVGEGFHAYAGGPHAEIVALAQAGDRAKGGTAVVTLEPCDHTGRTGPCTHALIRAGVARVVVAVPDPNPVASGGASTLRAAGVSVELGVRADEAEAGNIAWLTSTRRGRPYVIWKYAATLDGRSAAEDGTSMWITSEAARMDVHALRGTVDAIVVGVGTVLADDPRLTVRNLRDGTLAIRQPLRVVVDSAGRTPLDARVRDAAADTWIATAAEVGAGPDGRVDLPALLTTLHRRGVRAVLLEGGPRLAGGFLAAGLVDRVVGYLAPRLLGAGPSAVRDAGVHTIDEAIDLEIVDSTQVGPDLRITALPGRGRADMFTGIVEELGEVVRVTETGDDSALVAVRGPLVVSDARHGDSIAVNGVCLTVVEVDGDVFTADVMGETLRRSALGALRPGDRVNLERAAALGSRLGGHLVQGHVDGVGELLDREPAEKWETVRFRLPAGLARYVVEKGSITVDGVSLTVASVGDDWFAVGLIPTTLALTTLGVRRPGDPVNLEVDVLAKYVERLLGDRFTGGAR
;
A
#
# COMPACT_ATOMS: atom_id res chain seq x y z
N MET A 1 -1.64 38.29 16.05
CA MET A 1 -1.67 37.48 14.82
C MET A 1 -2.13 36.09 15.24
N ALA A 2 -2.93 35.39 14.44
CA ALA A 2 -3.26 34.00 14.79
C ALA A 2 -2.00 33.15 14.62
N GLY A 3 -1.61 32.41 15.65
CA GLY A 3 -0.43 31.53 15.61
C GLY A 3 -0.53 30.45 14.53
N VAL A 4 0.60 29.85 14.17
CA VAL A 4 0.68 28.81 13.14
C VAL A 4 -0.03 27.54 13.64
N SER A 5 -0.95 27.02 12.82
CA SER A 5 -1.64 25.77 13.14
C SER A 5 -0.70 24.56 13.09
N THR A 6 -1.02 23.48 13.81
CA THR A 6 -0.21 22.25 13.75
C THR A 6 -0.22 21.59 12.37
N ASP A 7 -1.31 21.72 11.60
CA ASP A 7 -1.37 21.26 10.21
C ASP A 7 -0.37 22.02 9.31
N GLU A 8 -0.29 23.34 9.47
CA GLU A 8 0.65 24.18 8.72
C GLU A 8 2.10 23.94 9.13
N ALA A 9 2.35 23.83 10.43
CA ALA A 9 3.66 23.45 10.95
C ALA A 9 4.08 22.05 10.45
N MET A 10 3.15 21.09 10.35
CA MET A 10 3.46 19.75 9.84
C MET A 10 3.82 19.79 8.35
N ARG A 11 3.05 20.51 7.54
CA ARG A 11 3.37 20.71 6.11
C ARG A 11 4.76 21.32 5.92
N ARG A 12 5.12 22.27 6.80
CA ARG A 12 6.45 22.88 6.82
C ARG A 12 7.53 21.88 7.26
N ALA A 13 7.27 21.05 8.26
CA ALA A 13 8.15 19.97 8.68
C ALA A 13 8.38 18.94 7.55
N ILE A 14 7.35 18.59 6.76
CA ILE A 14 7.47 17.72 5.59
C ILE A 14 8.37 18.36 4.52
N ALA A 15 8.17 19.65 4.21
CA ALA A 15 9.03 20.37 3.27
C ALA A 15 10.49 20.45 3.74
N LEU A 16 10.72 20.58 5.06
CA LEU A 16 12.05 20.50 5.66
C LEU A 16 12.66 19.11 5.52
N ALA A 17 11.89 18.04 5.79
CA ALA A 17 12.34 16.66 5.64
C ALA A 17 12.84 16.36 4.22
N ALA A 18 12.12 16.82 3.20
CA ALA A 18 12.47 16.61 1.79
C ALA A 18 13.88 17.12 1.41
N ARG A 19 14.42 18.09 2.16
CA ARG A 19 15.78 18.62 1.95
C ARG A 19 16.89 17.62 2.30
N GLY A 20 16.58 16.56 3.06
CA GLY A 20 17.51 15.48 3.40
C GLY A 20 17.54 14.33 2.38
N LEU A 21 16.69 14.35 1.35
CA LEU A 21 16.65 13.30 0.33
C LEU A 21 18.02 13.19 -0.37
N GLY A 22 18.52 11.96 -0.47
CA GLY A 22 19.84 11.66 -1.02
C GLY A 22 21.01 11.86 -0.05
N THR A 23 20.84 12.49 1.10
CA THR A 23 21.96 12.75 2.04
C THR A 23 21.82 12.04 3.38
N THR A 24 20.60 11.66 3.79
CA THR A 24 20.36 11.01 5.09
C THR A 24 20.50 9.49 5.09
N SER A 25 20.32 8.83 3.94
CA SER A 25 20.35 7.37 3.87
C SER A 25 21.65 6.79 4.44
N PRO A 26 21.60 5.74 5.29
CA PRO A 26 20.46 4.83 5.49
C PRO A 26 19.38 5.31 6.48
N ASN A 27 19.55 6.50 7.07
CA ASN A 27 18.57 7.08 8.00
C ASN A 27 17.35 7.65 7.26
N PRO A 28 16.19 7.76 7.94
CA PRO A 28 15.02 8.40 7.36
C PRO A 28 15.26 9.89 7.08
N VAL A 29 14.45 10.46 6.18
CA VAL A 29 14.30 11.91 6.13
C VAL A 29 13.32 12.35 7.21
N VAL A 30 13.73 13.32 8.03
CA VAL A 30 12.91 13.83 9.13
C VAL A 30 13.04 15.35 9.15
N GLY A 31 11.91 16.02 9.29
CA GLY A 31 11.79 17.44 9.61
C GLY A 31 11.02 17.65 10.91
N CYS A 32 11.36 18.73 11.60
CA CYS A 32 10.79 19.16 12.87
C CYS A 32 10.61 20.69 12.89
N VAL A 33 9.47 21.14 13.40
CA VAL A 33 9.16 22.55 13.67
C VAL A 33 8.77 22.67 15.14
N LEU A 34 9.34 23.64 15.85
CA LEU A 34 8.97 23.99 17.22
C LEU A 34 8.13 25.26 17.23
N LEU A 35 6.98 25.19 17.91
CA LEU A 35 6.10 26.30 18.20
C LEU A 35 6.23 26.67 19.68
N ASP A 36 6.28 27.96 20.01
CA ASP A 36 6.16 28.42 21.39
C ASP A 36 4.70 28.36 21.89
N PRO A 37 4.40 28.66 23.17
CA PRO A 37 3.04 28.59 23.70
C PRO A 37 2.02 29.49 22.99
N ASP A 38 2.47 30.56 22.34
CA ASP A 38 1.61 31.47 21.57
C ASP A 38 1.37 30.99 20.13
N GLY A 39 2.03 29.89 19.73
CA GLY A 39 1.92 29.27 18.41
C GLY A 39 2.85 29.87 17.36
N GLU A 40 3.87 30.62 17.75
CA GLU A 40 4.87 31.18 16.83
C GLU A 40 5.99 30.16 16.55
N ILE A 41 6.48 30.10 15.31
CA ILE A 41 7.63 29.24 14.97
C ILE A 41 8.89 29.79 15.62
N VAL A 42 9.52 28.97 16.45
CA VAL A 42 10.75 29.33 17.19
C VAL A 42 11.95 28.49 16.80
N GLY A 43 11.74 27.34 16.17
CA GLY A 43 12.82 26.49 15.68
C GLY A 43 12.39 25.63 14.51
N GLU A 44 13.30 25.39 13.59
CA GLU A 44 13.13 24.56 12.41
C GLU A 44 14.36 23.67 12.24
N GLY A 45 14.13 22.39 11.97
CA GLY A 45 15.21 21.45 11.81
C GLY A 45 14.87 20.34 10.82
N PHE A 46 15.90 19.82 10.17
CA PHE A 46 15.82 18.59 9.40
C PHE A 46 17.10 17.78 9.56
N HIS A 47 16.99 16.47 9.44
CA HIS A 47 18.16 15.61 9.43
C HIS A 47 18.90 15.80 8.10
N ALA A 48 20.09 16.41 8.13
CA ALA A 48 20.78 16.82 6.90
C ALA A 48 21.67 15.73 6.30
N TYR A 49 22.28 14.86 7.12
CA TYR A 49 23.16 13.80 6.66
C TYR A 49 23.29 12.67 7.71
N ALA A 50 23.56 11.45 7.24
CA ALA A 50 23.73 10.30 8.11
C ALA A 50 24.82 10.53 9.19
N GLY A 51 24.45 10.31 10.46
CA GLY A 51 25.34 10.51 11.61
C GLY A 51 25.45 11.97 12.10
N GLY A 52 24.79 12.92 11.43
CA GLY A 52 24.56 14.27 11.93
C GLY A 52 23.43 14.36 12.96
N PRO A 53 23.15 15.54 13.53
CA PRO A 53 22.04 15.73 14.45
C PRO A 53 20.69 15.42 13.79
N HIS A 54 19.77 14.89 14.58
CA HIS A 54 18.38 14.68 14.16
C HIS A 54 17.63 16.01 14.06
N ALA A 55 16.48 16.00 13.37
CA ALA A 55 15.70 17.20 13.08
C ALA A 55 15.30 17.94 14.36
N GLU A 56 14.89 17.21 15.38
CA GLU A 56 14.46 17.73 16.68
C GLU A 56 15.62 18.44 17.40
N ILE A 57 16.84 17.91 17.31
CA ILE A 57 18.03 18.52 17.91
C ILE A 57 18.36 19.85 17.22
N VAL A 58 18.26 19.89 15.89
CA VAL A 58 18.49 21.13 15.12
C VAL A 58 17.43 22.18 15.45
N ALA A 59 16.15 21.78 15.48
CA ALA A 59 15.06 22.69 15.83
C ALA A 59 15.20 23.22 17.26
N LEU A 60 15.52 22.36 18.23
CA LEU A 60 15.72 22.74 19.64
C LEU A 60 16.89 23.71 19.81
N ALA A 61 17.99 23.49 19.07
CA ALA A 61 19.14 24.39 19.11
C ALA A 61 18.79 25.80 18.60
N GLN A 62 17.91 25.92 17.61
CA GLN A 62 17.41 27.20 17.12
C GLN A 62 16.41 27.85 18.09
N ALA A 63 15.51 27.06 18.69
CA ALA A 63 14.47 27.55 19.59
C ALA A 63 15.01 28.04 20.94
N GLY A 64 16.02 27.37 21.49
CA GLY A 64 16.52 27.63 22.84
C GLY A 64 15.40 27.54 23.89
N ASP A 65 15.39 28.46 24.84
CA ASP A 65 14.42 28.49 25.95
C ASP A 65 12.97 28.71 25.50
N ARG A 66 12.76 29.23 24.27
CA ARG A 66 11.41 29.46 23.72
C ARG A 66 10.67 28.16 23.40
N ALA A 67 11.34 27.01 23.38
CA ALA A 67 10.69 25.70 23.24
C ALA A 67 9.88 25.30 24.48
N LYS A 68 10.17 25.89 25.64
CA LYS A 68 9.55 25.52 26.92
C LYS A 68 8.06 25.84 26.93
N GLY A 69 7.25 24.85 27.29
CA GLY A 69 5.78 24.92 27.25
C GLY A 69 5.18 24.86 25.85
N GLY A 70 6.02 24.79 24.80
CA GLY A 70 5.62 24.82 23.41
C GLY A 70 5.20 23.46 22.84
N THR A 71 5.04 23.41 21.52
CA THR A 71 4.69 22.21 20.74
C THR A 71 5.80 21.84 19.75
N ALA A 72 6.26 20.60 19.76
CA ALA A 72 7.11 20.05 18.69
C ALA A 72 6.24 19.34 17.65
N VAL A 73 6.41 19.69 16.38
CA VAL A 73 5.71 19.08 15.25
C VAL A 73 6.75 18.35 14.41
N VAL A 74 6.65 17.02 14.31
CA VAL A 74 7.70 16.16 13.76
C VAL A 74 7.14 15.12 12.80
N THR A 75 7.83 14.91 11.70
CA THR A 75 7.38 14.03 10.59
C THR A 75 7.50 12.54 10.87
N LEU A 76 8.36 12.14 11.81
CA LEU A 76 8.55 10.75 12.23
C LEU A 76 8.64 10.72 13.77
N GLU A 77 8.18 9.64 14.40
CA GLU A 77 8.25 9.49 15.85
C GLU A 77 9.67 9.74 16.38
N PRO A 78 9.84 10.61 17.40
CA PRO A 78 11.15 10.89 17.98
C PRO A 78 11.80 9.63 18.52
N CYS A 79 13.08 9.43 18.20
CA CYS A 79 13.78 8.21 18.58
C CYS A 79 13.96 8.09 20.11
N ASP A 80 13.78 6.88 20.62
CA ASP A 80 13.93 6.54 22.05
C ASP A 80 15.15 5.67 22.36
N HIS A 81 16.03 5.48 21.37
CA HIS A 81 17.28 4.74 21.54
C HIS A 81 18.47 5.68 21.65
N THR A 82 19.53 5.21 22.32
CA THR A 82 20.80 5.93 22.38
C THR A 82 21.67 5.50 21.20
N GLY A 83 21.79 6.38 20.20
CA GLY A 83 22.70 6.23 19.07
C GLY A 83 24.04 6.95 19.33
N ARG A 84 24.59 7.61 18.30
CA ARG A 84 25.75 8.51 18.44
C ARG A 84 25.40 9.82 19.16
N THR A 85 24.15 10.25 19.02
CA THR A 85 23.51 11.31 19.82
C THR A 85 22.54 10.66 20.82
N GLY A 86 22.31 11.31 21.97
CA GLY A 86 21.27 10.88 22.91
C GLY A 86 19.87 10.92 22.28
N PRO A 87 18.87 10.22 22.86
CA PRO A 87 17.54 10.09 22.30
C PRO A 87 16.82 11.44 22.20
N CYS A 88 16.09 11.65 21.10
CA CYS A 88 15.37 12.88 20.83
C CYS A 88 14.22 13.10 21.82
N THR A 89 13.59 12.02 22.29
CA THR A 89 12.59 12.04 23.37
C THR A 89 13.11 12.76 24.62
N HIS A 90 14.28 12.37 25.12
CA HIS A 90 14.90 13.00 26.29
C HIS A 90 15.31 14.46 26.03
N ALA A 91 15.69 14.80 24.80
CA ALA A 91 16.01 16.19 24.44
C ALA A 91 14.76 17.08 24.51
N LEU A 92 13.63 16.62 23.96
CA LEU A 92 12.34 17.31 24.02
C LEU A 92 11.83 17.45 25.46
N ILE A 93 11.97 16.39 26.28
CA ILE A 93 11.61 16.43 27.71
C ILE A 93 12.45 17.46 28.47
N ARG A 94 13.78 17.45 28.28
CA ARG A 94 14.67 18.42 28.95
C ARG A 94 14.41 19.87 28.53
N ALA A 95 14.02 20.07 27.28
CA ALA A 95 13.62 21.40 26.78
C ALA A 95 12.28 21.89 27.38
N GLY A 96 11.53 21.01 28.05
CA GLY A 96 10.25 21.34 28.66
C GLY A 96 9.12 21.53 27.65
N VAL A 97 9.19 20.86 26.49
CA VAL A 97 8.10 20.83 25.50
C VAL A 97 6.85 20.22 26.13
N ALA A 98 5.68 20.85 25.97
CA ALA A 98 4.43 20.39 26.58
C ALA A 98 3.63 19.44 25.68
N ARG A 99 3.80 19.56 24.35
CA ARG A 99 3.08 18.77 23.35
C ARG A 99 3.98 18.34 22.20
N VAL A 100 3.80 17.13 21.70
CA VAL A 100 4.45 16.61 20.50
C VAL A 100 3.38 16.10 19.52
N VAL A 101 3.45 16.57 18.28
CA VAL A 101 2.58 16.16 17.18
C VAL A 101 3.42 15.41 16.17
N VAL A 102 3.07 14.15 15.91
CA VAL A 102 3.84 13.24 15.05
C VAL A 102 3.01 12.88 13.83
N ALA A 103 3.62 12.89 12.64
CA ALA A 103 2.94 12.39 11.44
C ALA A 103 2.96 10.86 11.38
N VAL A 104 4.15 10.25 11.31
CA VAL A 104 4.33 8.81 11.09
C VAL A 104 4.95 8.15 12.34
N PRO A 105 4.35 7.07 12.90
CA PRO A 105 4.98 6.24 13.92
C PRO A 105 6.25 5.56 13.40
N ASP A 106 7.26 5.30 14.25
CA ASP A 106 8.48 4.63 13.79
C ASP A 106 8.24 3.12 13.63
N PRO A 107 8.34 2.54 12.41
CA PRO A 107 8.18 1.11 12.20
C PRO A 107 9.37 0.27 12.69
N ASN A 108 10.49 0.89 13.08
CA ASN A 108 11.67 0.20 13.55
C ASN A 108 11.50 -0.19 15.03
N PRO A 109 11.47 -1.50 15.37
CA PRO A 109 11.29 -1.95 16.74
C PRO A 109 12.34 -1.41 17.73
N VAL A 110 13.56 -1.11 17.24
CA VAL A 110 14.66 -0.60 18.06
C VAL A 110 14.49 0.89 18.39
N ALA A 111 13.81 1.64 17.53
CA ALA A 111 13.66 3.09 17.67
C ALA A 111 12.25 3.54 18.09
N SER A 112 11.26 2.66 17.94
CA SER A 112 9.88 2.84 18.40
C SER A 112 9.76 2.99 19.91
N GLY A 113 8.63 3.53 20.37
CA GLY A 113 8.32 3.69 21.80
C GLY A 113 8.53 5.12 22.33
N GLY A 114 9.03 6.03 21.49
CA GLY A 114 9.24 7.42 21.86
C GLY A 114 7.95 8.15 22.23
N ALA A 115 6.83 7.83 21.57
CA ALA A 115 5.52 8.36 21.96
C ALA A 115 5.12 7.93 23.38
N SER A 116 5.43 6.68 23.76
CA SER A 116 5.17 6.17 25.11
C SER A 116 6.06 6.85 26.15
N THR A 117 7.36 7.01 25.87
CA THR A 117 8.31 7.69 26.76
C THR A 117 7.95 9.15 26.98
N LEU A 118 7.53 9.86 25.94
CA LEU A 118 7.04 11.24 26.03
C LEU A 118 5.78 11.34 26.91
N ARG A 119 4.79 10.46 26.69
CA ARG A 119 3.56 10.42 27.50
C ARG A 119 3.85 10.13 28.97
N ALA A 120 4.76 9.19 29.25
CA ALA A 120 5.17 8.85 30.61
C ALA A 120 5.85 10.02 31.34
N ALA A 121 6.51 10.92 30.60
CA ALA A 121 7.09 12.16 31.12
C ALA A 121 6.09 13.32 31.23
N GLY A 122 4.80 13.10 30.95
CA GLY A 122 3.74 14.11 31.04
C GLY A 122 3.58 14.99 29.80
N VAL A 123 4.22 14.64 28.67
CA VAL A 123 4.09 15.36 27.40
C VAL A 123 2.84 14.86 26.66
N SER A 124 2.00 15.76 26.17
CA SER A 124 0.85 15.40 25.33
C SER A 124 1.32 14.95 23.95
N VAL A 125 0.90 13.77 23.47
CA VAL A 125 1.34 13.23 22.17
C VAL A 125 0.16 12.90 21.27
N GLU A 126 0.11 13.57 20.12
CA GLU A 126 -0.84 13.33 19.03
C GLU A 126 -0.11 12.68 17.85
N LEU A 127 -0.72 11.65 17.25
CA LEU A 127 -0.16 10.90 16.13
C LEU A 127 -1.07 11.04 14.91
N GLY A 128 -0.50 10.93 13.71
CA GLY A 128 -1.26 10.79 12.46
C GLY A 128 -1.52 12.10 11.70
N VAL A 129 -1.00 13.23 12.16
CA VAL A 129 -1.22 14.52 11.46
C VAL A 129 -0.46 14.53 10.13
N ARG A 130 -1.20 14.60 9.01
CA ARG A 130 -0.65 14.50 7.65
C ARG A 130 0.20 13.25 7.42
N ALA A 131 -0.19 12.12 8.03
CA ALA A 131 0.54 10.85 7.92
C ALA A 131 0.82 10.48 6.46
N ASP A 132 -0.19 10.48 5.59
CA ASP A 132 -0.05 10.07 4.19
C ASP A 132 1.00 10.88 3.41
N GLU A 133 1.02 12.20 3.61
CA GLU A 133 1.97 13.09 2.94
C GLU A 133 3.39 12.90 3.48
N ALA A 134 3.54 12.74 4.81
CA ALA A 134 4.82 12.46 5.43
C ALA A 134 5.35 11.07 5.05
N GLU A 135 4.48 10.06 4.95
CA GLU A 135 4.82 8.73 4.46
C GLU A 135 5.29 8.78 3.01
N ALA A 136 4.61 9.54 2.14
CA ALA A 136 5.01 9.69 0.74
C ALA A 136 6.43 10.27 0.60
N GLY A 137 6.80 11.24 1.45
CA GLY A 137 8.14 11.83 1.49
C GLY A 137 9.23 10.88 1.99
N ASN A 138 8.89 9.90 2.82
CA ASN A 138 9.83 8.95 3.42
C ASN A 138 9.64 7.50 2.93
N ILE A 139 8.88 7.32 1.84
CA ILE A 139 8.36 6.02 1.40
C ILE A 139 9.46 5.00 1.12
N ALA A 140 10.62 5.45 0.64
CA ALA A 140 11.73 4.55 0.33
C ALA A 140 12.31 3.92 1.59
N TRP A 141 12.51 4.73 2.63
CA TRP A 141 12.97 4.25 3.92
C TRP A 141 11.92 3.37 4.59
N LEU A 142 10.64 3.82 4.62
CA LEU A 142 9.54 3.05 5.19
C LEU A 142 9.39 1.67 4.53
N THR A 143 9.44 1.62 3.20
CA THR A 143 9.39 0.36 2.44
C THR A 143 10.58 -0.53 2.81
N SER A 144 11.78 0.05 2.87
CA SER A 144 12.99 -0.69 3.23
C SER A 144 12.89 -1.32 4.61
N THR A 145 12.48 -0.54 5.60
CA THR A 145 12.32 -1.00 6.98
C THR A 145 11.19 -2.04 7.11
N ARG A 146 10.03 -1.80 6.47
CA ARG A 146 8.85 -2.69 6.58
C ARG A 146 9.01 -3.99 5.81
N ARG A 147 9.64 -3.98 4.62
CA ARG A 147 9.69 -5.13 3.70
C ARG A 147 11.04 -5.84 3.63
N GLY A 148 12.08 -5.31 4.28
CA GLY A 148 13.43 -5.90 4.22
C GLY A 148 14.08 -5.87 2.83
N ARG A 149 13.60 -5.00 1.92
CA ARG A 149 14.15 -4.77 0.58
C ARG A 149 14.09 -3.29 0.19
N PRO A 150 14.99 -2.77 -0.67
CA PRO A 150 14.91 -1.38 -1.11
C PRO A 150 13.61 -1.10 -1.87
N TYR A 151 13.18 0.17 -1.84
CA TYR A 151 12.14 0.69 -2.70
C TYR A 151 12.67 0.84 -4.13
N VAL A 152 11.98 0.25 -5.10
CA VAL A 152 12.44 0.19 -6.48
C VAL A 152 11.64 1.16 -7.35
N ILE A 153 12.35 2.15 -7.88
CA ILE A 153 11.86 3.08 -8.89
C ILE A 153 12.31 2.58 -10.25
N TRP A 154 11.40 2.11 -11.09
CA TRP A 154 11.71 1.81 -12.48
C TRP A 154 11.57 3.07 -13.33
N LYS A 155 12.69 3.51 -13.92
CA LYS A 155 12.70 4.59 -14.89
C LYS A 155 12.91 4.04 -16.29
N TYR A 156 12.07 4.45 -17.22
CA TYR A 156 12.27 4.18 -18.65
C TYR A 156 12.08 5.45 -19.50
N ALA A 157 12.69 5.44 -20.67
CA ALA A 157 12.50 6.44 -21.70
C ALA A 157 12.03 5.72 -22.97
N ALA A 158 10.96 6.22 -23.59
CA ALA A 158 10.38 5.63 -24.77
C ALA A 158 9.80 6.69 -25.71
N THR A 159 9.58 6.31 -26.96
CA THR A 159 8.70 7.04 -27.87
C THR A 159 7.23 6.90 -27.45
N LEU A 160 6.35 7.68 -28.07
CA LEU A 160 4.91 7.69 -27.75
C LEU A 160 4.26 6.32 -28.02
N ASP A 161 4.77 5.57 -28.99
CA ASP A 161 4.41 4.18 -29.31
C ASP A 161 5.18 3.12 -28.50
N GLY A 162 5.87 3.53 -27.41
CA GLY A 162 6.43 2.62 -26.42
C GLY A 162 7.74 1.94 -26.80
N ARG A 163 8.53 2.50 -27.74
CA ARG A 163 9.82 1.93 -28.17
C ARG A 163 10.99 2.55 -27.42
N SER A 164 11.95 1.73 -27.01
CA SER A 164 13.18 2.17 -26.31
C SER A 164 14.40 2.31 -27.22
N ALA A 165 14.32 1.86 -28.47
CA ALA A 165 15.32 2.06 -29.51
C ALA A 165 14.66 1.86 -30.89
N ALA A 166 15.33 2.28 -31.96
CA ALA A 166 14.97 1.93 -33.33
C ALA A 166 15.26 0.45 -33.62
N GLU A 167 14.81 -0.04 -34.79
CA GLU A 167 15.00 -1.43 -35.22
C GLU A 167 16.48 -1.83 -35.34
N ASP A 168 17.35 -0.89 -35.71
CA ASP A 168 18.80 -1.09 -35.78
C ASP A 168 19.50 -1.03 -34.40
N GLY A 169 18.74 -0.80 -33.32
CA GLY A 169 19.24 -0.70 -31.96
C GLY A 169 19.70 0.70 -31.54
N THR A 170 19.66 1.70 -32.43
CA THR A 170 20.03 3.08 -32.07
C THR A 170 18.98 3.69 -31.12
N SER A 171 19.45 4.30 -30.01
CA SER A 171 18.59 4.80 -28.92
C SER A 171 18.95 6.22 -28.44
N MET A 172 20.11 6.74 -28.84
CA MET A 172 20.59 8.08 -28.49
C MET A 172 20.13 9.12 -29.53
N TRP A 173 19.31 10.11 -29.23
CA TRP A 173 18.56 10.39 -27.99
C TRP A 173 17.06 10.39 -28.30
N ILE A 174 16.31 9.46 -27.68
CA ILE A 174 14.85 9.44 -27.76
C ILE A 174 14.24 10.66 -27.08
N THR A 175 14.55 10.86 -25.79
CA THR A 175 14.05 11.99 -24.98
C THR A 175 14.96 13.20 -25.07
N SER A 176 14.39 14.36 -24.78
CA SER A 176 15.05 15.67 -24.75
C SER A 176 16.11 15.80 -23.66
N GLU A 177 16.91 16.86 -23.75
CA GLU A 177 17.86 17.24 -22.70
C GLU A 177 17.18 17.54 -21.36
N ALA A 178 16.03 18.21 -21.37
CA ALA A 178 15.27 18.52 -20.16
C ALA A 178 14.88 17.24 -19.40
N ALA A 179 14.38 16.22 -20.10
CA ALA A 179 14.07 14.92 -19.51
C ALA A 179 15.32 14.22 -18.96
N ARG A 180 16.46 14.31 -19.65
CA ARG A 180 17.73 13.75 -19.14
C ARG A 180 18.23 14.47 -17.90
N MET A 181 18.01 15.78 -17.77
CA MET A 181 18.30 16.55 -16.56
C MET A 181 17.39 16.14 -15.39
N ASP A 182 16.10 15.89 -15.66
CA ASP A 182 15.15 15.42 -14.63
C ASP A 182 15.53 14.03 -14.10
N VAL A 183 15.87 13.09 -15.00
CA VAL A 183 16.43 11.78 -14.62
C VAL A 183 17.70 11.94 -13.79
N HIS A 184 18.56 12.89 -14.15
CA HIS A 184 19.81 13.12 -13.45
C HIS A 184 19.59 13.65 -12.03
N ALA A 185 18.56 14.46 -11.81
CA ALA A 185 18.11 14.84 -10.46
C ALA A 185 17.59 13.62 -9.68
N LEU A 186 16.80 12.74 -10.31
CA LEU A 186 16.30 11.50 -9.70
C LEU A 186 17.43 10.55 -9.27
N ARG A 187 18.52 10.45 -10.04
CA ARG A 187 19.71 9.67 -9.62
C ARG A 187 20.31 10.16 -8.30
N GLY A 188 20.20 11.46 -8.02
CA GLY A 188 20.69 12.08 -6.79
C GLY A 188 19.85 11.76 -5.55
N THR A 189 18.66 11.17 -5.70
CA THR A 189 17.76 10.86 -4.57
C THR A 189 17.79 9.40 -4.14
N VAL A 190 18.52 8.54 -4.85
CA VAL A 190 18.59 7.09 -4.60
C VAL A 190 19.96 6.64 -4.10
N ASP A 191 20.01 5.45 -3.50
CA ASP A 191 21.25 4.86 -2.98
C ASP A 191 22.00 4.02 -4.00
N ALA A 192 21.27 3.44 -4.97
CA ALA A 192 21.85 2.60 -6.00
C ALA A 192 21.14 2.78 -7.35
N ILE A 193 21.90 2.67 -8.43
CA ILE A 193 21.38 2.59 -9.79
C ILE A 193 21.63 1.17 -10.30
N VAL A 194 20.57 0.48 -10.71
CA VAL A 194 20.60 -0.88 -11.23
C VAL A 194 20.41 -0.87 -12.74
N VAL A 195 21.33 -1.50 -13.46
CA VAL A 195 21.24 -1.76 -14.91
C VAL A 195 21.56 -3.21 -15.23
N GLY A 196 21.15 -3.68 -16.40
CA GLY A 196 21.57 -4.99 -16.91
C GLY A 196 22.86 -4.86 -17.72
N VAL A 197 23.65 -5.93 -17.79
CA VAL A 197 24.86 -5.96 -18.64
C VAL A 197 24.58 -5.62 -20.10
N GLY A 198 23.38 -5.90 -20.62
CA GLY A 198 22.98 -5.50 -21.97
C GLY A 198 23.04 -3.98 -22.21
N THR A 199 22.62 -3.18 -21.22
CA THR A 199 22.74 -1.72 -21.26
C THR A 199 24.21 -1.28 -21.23
N VAL A 200 25.05 -1.95 -20.44
CA VAL A 200 26.48 -1.64 -20.38
C VAL A 200 27.16 -1.90 -21.73
N LEU A 201 26.85 -3.02 -22.36
CA LEU A 201 27.42 -3.39 -23.66
C LEU A 201 26.95 -2.48 -24.80
N ALA A 202 25.71 -1.97 -24.73
CA ALA A 202 25.16 -1.11 -25.77
C ALA A 202 25.58 0.36 -25.61
N ASP A 203 25.53 0.89 -24.39
CA ASP A 203 25.61 2.34 -24.16
C ASP A 203 26.87 2.80 -23.42
N ASP A 204 27.66 1.86 -22.86
CA ASP A 204 28.83 2.13 -21.99
C ASP A 204 28.60 3.31 -21.01
N PRO A 205 27.54 3.25 -20.16
CA PRO A 205 27.14 4.39 -19.35
C PRO A 205 28.08 4.59 -18.17
N ARG A 206 28.17 5.82 -17.64
CA ARG A 206 28.88 6.10 -16.38
C ARG A 206 28.02 5.88 -15.13
N LEU A 207 26.71 6.14 -15.25
CA LEU A 207 25.72 6.07 -14.17
C LEU A 207 26.11 6.90 -12.93
N THR A 208 26.66 8.09 -13.15
CA THR A 208 27.06 9.02 -12.08
C THR A 208 26.09 10.19 -11.93
N VAL A 209 26.12 10.79 -10.75
CA VAL A 209 25.45 12.06 -10.42
C VAL A 209 26.46 13.19 -10.51
N ARG A 210 26.03 14.31 -11.08
CA ARG A 210 26.80 15.54 -11.27
C ARG A 210 26.05 16.69 -10.62
N ASN A 211 26.79 17.63 -10.04
CA ASN A 211 26.27 18.91 -9.62
C ASN A 211 25.77 19.67 -10.85
N LEU A 212 24.48 20.02 -10.84
CA LEU A 212 23.84 20.69 -11.98
C LEU A 212 24.33 22.12 -12.18
N ARG A 213 24.98 22.74 -11.19
CA ARG A 213 25.49 24.13 -11.28
C ARG A 213 26.79 24.24 -12.07
N ASP A 214 27.69 23.29 -11.90
CA ASP A 214 29.06 23.35 -12.43
C ASP A 214 29.49 22.09 -13.21
N GLY A 215 28.63 21.07 -13.28
CA GLY A 215 28.89 19.82 -14.00
C GLY A 215 29.87 18.87 -13.30
N THR A 216 30.41 19.23 -12.13
CA THR A 216 31.32 18.38 -11.35
C THR A 216 30.61 17.16 -10.77
N LEU A 217 31.34 16.14 -10.33
CA LEU A 217 30.71 14.99 -9.66
C LEU A 217 30.07 15.43 -8.34
N ALA A 218 28.87 14.94 -8.07
CA ALA A 218 28.26 15.10 -6.75
C ALA A 218 29.10 14.39 -5.68
N ILE A 219 29.17 14.98 -4.48
CA ILE A 219 29.93 14.45 -3.34
C ILE A 219 29.51 13.01 -3.01
N ARG A 220 28.20 12.74 -3.01
CA ARG A 220 27.65 11.40 -2.85
C ARG A 220 27.29 10.84 -4.22
N GLN A 221 27.75 9.63 -4.47
CA GLN A 221 27.36 8.85 -5.65
C GLN A 221 26.52 7.65 -5.23
N PRO A 222 25.50 7.27 -6.02
CA PRO A 222 24.82 6.01 -5.82
C PRO A 222 25.74 4.84 -6.18
N LEU A 223 25.56 3.71 -5.49
CA LEU A 223 26.19 2.45 -5.87
C LEU A 223 25.72 2.06 -7.28
N ARG A 224 26.67 1.80 -8.18
CA ARG A 224 26.35 1.30 -9.52
C ARG A 224 26.25 -0.22 -9.46
N VAL A 225 25.11 -0.77 -9.83
CA VAL A 225 24.85 -2.21 -9.80
C VAL A 225 24.61 -2.69 -11.22
N VAL A 226 25.48 -3.57 -11.71
CA VAL A 226 25.33 -4.22 -13.01
C VAL A 226 24.89 -5.65 -12.79
N VAL A 227 23.66 -5.97 -13.20
CA VAL A 227 23.12 -7.33 -13.18
C VAL A 227 23.68 -8.09 -14.38
N ASP A 228 24.57 -9.04 -14.08
CA ASP A 228 25.39 -9.73 -15.07
C ASP A 228 25.63 -11.19 -14.67
N SER A 229 24.66 -12.06 -14.98
CA SER A 229 24.66 -13.46 -14.54
C SER A 229 25.96 -14.20 -14.82
N ALA A 230 26.65 -13.89 -15.92
CA ALA A 230 27.83 -14.58 -16.41
C ALA A 230 29.12 -13.73 -16.41
N GLY A 231 29.11 -12.53 -15.83
CA GLY A 231 30.29 -11.66 -15.73
C GLY A 231 30.83 -11.17 -17.08
N ARG A 232 29.95 -10.82 -18.04
CA ARG A 232 30.31 -10.30 -19.37
C ARG A 232 30.69 -8.83 -19.40
N THR A 233 30.55 -8.10 -18.30
CA THR A 233 30.84 -6.66 -18.22
C THR A 233 32.33 -6.41 -18.49
N PRO A 234 32.69 -5.68 -19.57
CA PRO A 234 34.08 -5.44 -19.96
C PRO A 234 34.89 -4.81 -18.83
N LEU A 235 36.19 -5.13 -18.76
CA LEU A 235 37.08 -4.60 -17.73
C LEU A 235 37.33 -3.09 -17.85
N ASP A 236 37.20 -2.57 -19.07
CA ASP A 236 37.36 -1.16 -19.44
C ASP A 236 36.03 -0.39 -19.52
N ALA A 237 34.90 -1.03 -19.20
CA ALA A 237 33.59 -0.38 -19.20
C ALA A 237 33.57 0.83 -18.25
N ARG A 238 32.95 1.94 -18.66
CA ARG A 238 32.92 3.20 -17.90
C ARG A 238 32.23 3.08 -16.55
N VAL A 239 31.30 2.13 -16.40
CA VAL A 239 30.73 1.77 -15.10
C VAL A 239 31.77 1.26 -14.10
N ARG A 240 32.99 0.88 -14.52
CA ARG A 240 34.09 0.45 -13.63
C ARG A 240 35.10 1.55 -13.31
N ASP A 241 34.90 2.77 -13.80
CA ASP A 241 35.79 3.89 -13.48
C ASP A 241 35.77 4.21 -11.97
N ALA A 242 36.72 5.01 -11.49
CA ALA A 242 36.81 5.37 -10.08
C ALA A 242 35.78 6.45 -9.65
N ALA A 243 34.82 6.82 -10.50
CA ALA A 243 33.91 7.93 -10.20
C ALA A 243 32.85 7.57 -9.15
N ALA A 244 32.53 6.29 -8.96
CA ALA A 244 31.60 5.79 -7.94
C ALA A 244 31.89 4.31 -7.62
N ASP A 245 31.36 3.77 -6.53
CA ASP A 245 31.47 2.34 -6.28
C ASP A 245 30.62 1.53 -7.26
N THR A 246 31.13 0.37 -7.66
CA THR A 246 30.45 -0.51 -8.62
C THR A 246 30.43 -1.94 -8.14
N TRP A 247 29.25 -2.54 -8.20
CA TRP A 247 29.04 -3.95 -7.97
C TRP A 247 28.56 -4.64 -9.24
N ILE A 248 29.32 -5.63 -9.71
CA ILE A 248 28.91 -6.53 -10.78
C ILE A 248 28.25 -7.75 -10.13
N ALA A 249 26.93 -7.73 -10.05
CA ALA A 249 26.15 -8.78 -9.43
C ALA A 249 26.02 -9.97 -10.39
N THR A 250 26.69 -11.08 -10.06
CA THR A 250 26.66 -12.32 -10.83
C THR A 250 25.74 -13.36 -10.19
N ALA A 251 25.30 -14.35 -10.98
CA ALA A 251 24.45 -15.42 -10.47
C ALA A 251 25.21 -16.30 -9.44
N ALA A 252 26.54 -16.42 -9.58
CA ALA A 252 27.37 -17.13 -8.63
C ALA A 252 27.49 -16.42 -7.26
N GLU A 253 27.47 -15.07 -7.25
CA GLU A 253 27.57 -14.28 -6.01
C GLU A 253 26.22 -14.12 -5.31
N VAL A 254 25.16 -13.81 -6.07
CA VAL A 254 23.83 -13.48 -5.51
C VAL A 254 22.93 -14.70 -5.37
N GLY A 255 23.14 -15.71 -6.21
CA GLY A 255 22.20 -16.81 -6.43
C GLY A 255 21.55 -16.73 -7.80
N ALA A 256 21.15 -17.89 -8.31
CA ALA A 256 20.46 -18.03 -9.58
C ALA A 256 18.97 -18.30 -9.34
N GLY A 257 18.10 -17.56 -10.03
CA GLY A 257 16.68 -17.86 -10.12
C GLY A 257 16.40 -19.06 -11.03
N PRO A 258 15.11 -19.43 -11.21
CA PRO A 258 14.71 -20.59 -12.01
C PRO A 258 15.16 -20.54 -13.48
N ASP A 259 15.39 -19.35 -14.03
CA ASP A 259 15.85 -19.13 -15.41
C ASP A 259 17.39 -19.13 -15.55
N GLY A 260 18.11 -19.46 -14.47
CA GLY A 260 19.58 -19.46 -14.41
C GLY A 260 20.18 -18.06 -14.39
N ARG A 261 19.38 -17.00 -14.27
CA ARG A 261 19.86 -15.62 -14.14
C ARG A 261 19.93 -15.20 -12.68
N VAL A 262 20.54 -14.04 -12.42
CA VAL A 262 20.59 -13.47 -11.06
C VAL A 262 19.19 -13.44 -10.45
N ASP A 263 19.04 -14.03 -9.27
CA ASP A 263 17.83 -13.95 -8.46
C ASP A 263 17.61 -12.48 -8.02
N LEU A 264 16.58 -11.85 -8.59
CA LEU A 264 16.27 -10.42 -8.35
C LEU A 264 15.78 -10.15 -6.91
N PRO A 265 14.91 -10.97 -6.30
CA PRO A 265 14.65 -10.90 -4.86
C PRO A 265 15.93 -10.96 -4.01
N ALA A 266 16.81 -11.94 -4.25
CA ALA A 266 18.06 -12.08 -3.50
C ALA A 266 19.02 -10.89 -3.72
N LEU A 267 19.05 -10.33 -4.93
CA LEU A 267 19.78 -9.11 -5.25
C LEU A 267 19.31 -7.95 -4.35
N LEU A 268 17.99 -7.72 -4.27
CA LEU A 268 17.42 -6.67 -3.45
C LEU A 268 17.67 -6.89 -1.96
N THR A 269 17.54 -8.13 -1.46
CA THR A 269 17.90 -8.45 -0.07
C THR A 269 19.37 -8.15 0.22
N THR A 270 20.28 -8.46 -0.71
CA THR A 270 21.71 -8.16 -0.57
C THR A 270 21.98 -6.66 -0.55
N LEU A 271 21.32 -5.90 -1.42
CA LEU A 271 21.39 -4.43 -1.42
C LEU A 271 20.89 -3.85 -0.09
N HIS A 272 19.75 -4.33 0.43
CA HIS A 272 19.23 -3.89 1.72
C HIS A 272 20.22 -4.13 2.87
N ARG A 273 20.88 -5.31 2.91
CA ARG A 273 21.93 -5.62 3.88
C ARG A 273 23.15 -4.71 3.76
N ARG A 274 23.45 -4.21 2.55
CA ARG A 274 24.49 -3.20 2.29
C ARG A 274 24.05 -1.77 2.64
N GLY A 275 22.85 -1.59 3.21
CA GLY A 275 22.32 -0.29 3.63
C GLY A 275 21.55 0.47 2.57
N VAL A 276 21.32 -0.12 1.39
CA VAL A 276 20.55 0.51 0.29
C VAL A 276 19.07 0.53 0.66
N ARG A 277 18.45 1.71 0.60
CA ARG A 277 17.02 1.93 0.91
C ARG A 277 16.21 2.23 -0.35
N ALA A 278 16.82 2.88 -1.33
CA ALA A 278 16.21 3.18 -2.62
C ALA A 278 17.06 2.72 -3.80
N VAL A 279 16.42 2.11 -4.80
CA VAL A 279 17.03 1.69 -6.06
C VAL A 279 16.35 2.42 -7.22
N LEU A 280 17.15 3.00 -8.12
CA LEU A 280 16.71 3.41 -9.44
C LEU A 280 17.06 2.33 -10.45
N LEU A 281 16.06 1.63 -10.96
CA LEU A 281 16.19 0.68 -12.06
C LEU A 281 16.18 1.44 -13.39
N GLU A 282 17.34 1.53 -14.03
CA GLU A 282 17.51 2.01 -15.42
C GLU A 282 17.80 0.86 -16.37
N GLY A 283 17.37 -0.35 -16.02
CA GLY A 283 17.60 -1.56 -16.79
C GLY A 283 16.95 -1.54 -18.16
N GLY A 284 17.63 -2.13 -19.15
CA GLY A 284 17.02 -2.39 -20.45
C GLY A 284 15.76 -3.27 -20.36
N PRO A 285 14.99 -3.41 -21.47
CA PRO A 285 13.62 -3.92 -21.44
C PRO A 285 13.42 -5.27 -20.75
N ARG A 286 14.41 -6.16 -20.87
CA ARG A 286 14.37 -7.52 -20.31
C ARG A 286 14.62 -7.54 -18.79
N LEU A 287 15.50 -6.67 -18.28
CA LEU A 287 15.70 -6.55 -16.83
C LEU A 287 14.48 -5.88 -16.20
N ALA A 288 13.95 -4.83 -16.82
CA ALA A 288 12.71 -4.18 -16.41
C ALA A 288 11.54 -5.17 -16.30
N GLY A 289 11.33 -6.01 -17.33
CA GLY A 289 10.30 -7.04 -17.26
C GLY A 289 10.54 -8.08 -16.18
N GLY A 290 11.79 -8.50 -15.92
CA GLY A 290 12.10 -9.39 -14.81
C GLY A 290 11.71 -8.82 -13.44
N PHE A 291 11.93 -7.52 -13.20
CA PHE A 291 11.49 -6.85 -11.98
C PHE A 291 9.96 -6.76 -11.87
N LEU A 292 9.28 -6.48 -12.99
CA LEU A 292 7.81 -6.42 -13.04
C LEU A 292 7.18 -7.81 -12.81
N ALA A 293 7.68 -8.83 -13.50
CA ALA A 293 7.22 -10.21 -13.36
C ALA A 293 7.38 -10.73 -11.92
N ALA A 294 8.41 -10.27 -11.21
CA ALA A 294 8.64 -10.60 -9.81
C ALA A 294 7.88 -9.71 -8.81
N GLY A 295 7.06 -8.74 -9.26
CA GLY A 295 6.33 -7.82 -8.39
C GLY A 295 7.25 -6.91 -7.56
N LEU A 296 8.44 -6.60 -8.08
CA LEU A 296 9.49 -5.89 -7.33
C LEU A 296 9.54 -4.38 -7.60
N VAL A 297 8.79 -3.87 -8.58
CA VAL A 297 8.70 -2.43 -8.86
C VAL A 297 7.70 -1.78 -7.91
N ASP A 298 8.08 -0.69 -7.26
CA ASP A 298 7.17 0.07 -6.37
C ASP A 298 6.70 1.39 -7.01
N ARG A 299 7.46 1.93 -7.96
CA ARG A 299 7.14 3.15 -8.71
C ARG A 299 7.65 3.07 -10.13
N VAL A 300 6.85 3.53 -11.07
CA VAL A 300 7.21 3.71 -12.47
C VAL A 300 7.37 5.21 -12.75
N VAL A 301 8.48 5.59 -13.37
CA VAL A 301 8.73 6.94 -13.90
C VAL A 301 9.03 6.81 -15.39
N GLY A 302 8.01 6.98 -16.22
CA GLY A 302 8.11 6.88 -17.67
C GLY A 302 8.29 8.24 -18.32
N TYR A 303 9.26 8.35 -19.24
CA TYR A 303 9.43 9.53 -20.10
C TYR A 303 9.03 9.18 -21.52
N LEU A 304 8.01 9.86 -22.05
CA LEU A 304 7.48 9.66 -23.39
C LEU A 304 7.88 10.83 -24.28
N ALA A 305 8.71 10.56 -25.27
CA ALA A 305 9.07 11.52 -26.31
C ALA A 305 7.95 11.58 -27.36
N PRO A 306 7.61 12.77 -27.91
CA PRO A 306 6.63 12.94 -28.98
C PRO A 306 7.21 12.47 -30.33
N ARG A 307 7.58 11.19 -30.41
CA ARG A 307 8.13 10.50 -31.58
C ARG A 307 7.42 9.17 -31.76
N LEU A 308 7.47 8.64 -32.97
CA LEU A 308 6.97 7.30 -33.32
C LEU A 308 8.08 6.57 -34.09
N LEU A 309 8.35 5.31 -33.76
CA LEU A 309 9.33 4.49 -34.50
C LEU A 309 8.66 3.36 -35.27
N GLY A 310 7.49 2.89 -34.84
CA GLY A 310 6.74 1.78 -35.45
C GLY A 310 7.34 0.40 -35.17
N ALA A 311 8.67 0.28 -35.25
CA ALA A 311 9.45 -0.92 -34.99
C ALA A 311 10.56 -0.67 -33.95
N GLY A 312 11.23 -1.75 -33.53
CA GLY A 312 12.26 -1.73 -32.50
C GLY A 312 11.80 -2.31 -31.16
N PRO A 313 12.72 -2.44 -30.19
CA PRO A 313 12.41 -3.02 -28.90
C PRO A 313 11.40 -2.16 -28.13
N SER A 314 10.39 -2.80 -27.56
CA SER A 314 9.49 -2.18 -26.58
C SER A 314 10.23 -1.81 -25.30
N ALA A 315 9.74 -0.81 -24.57
CA ALA A 315 10.29 -0.35 -23.30
C ALA A 315 10.36 -1.45 -22.22
N VAL A 316 9.50 -2.46 -22.32
CA VAL A 316 9.45 -3.62 -21.42
C VAL A 316 9.31 -4.90 -22.23
N ARG A 317 9.96 -5.97 -21.75
CA ARG A 317 9.87 -7.31 -22.33
C ARG A 317 9.87 -8.36 -21.23
N ASP A 318 9.10 -9.43 -21.42
CA ASP A 318 9.06 -10.59 -20.51
C ASP A 318 8.56 -10.21 -19.09
N ALA A 319 7.51 -9.39 -19.00
CA ALA A 319 6.93 -8.94 -17.73
C ALA A 319 6.00 -9.96 -17.05
N GLY A 320 5.92 -11.20 -17.55
CA GLY A 320 5.03 -12.25 -17.02
C GLY A 320 3.54 -12.06 -17.36
N VAL A 321 3.22 -11.17 -18.30
CA VAL A 321 1.86 -10.92 -18.79
C VAL A 321 1.66 -11.63 -20.13
N HIS A 322 0.75 -12.60 -20.18
CA HIS A 322 0.42 -13.42 -21.34
C HIS A 322 -0.97 -13.11 -21.91
N THR A 323 -1.88 -12.62 -21.07
CA THR A 323 -3.24 -12.22 -21.46
C THR A 323 -3.55 -10.79 -21.00
N ILE A 324 -4.64 -10.20 -21.51
CA ILE A 324 -5.06 -8.85 -21.10
C ILE A 324 -5.52 -8.81 -19.64
N ASP A 325 -6.07 -9.91 -19.12
CA ASP A 325 -6.54 -10.01 -17.74
C ASP A 325 -5.36 -10.05 -16.75
N GLU A 326 -4.17 -10.44 -17.22
CA GLU A 326 -2.94 -10.43 -16.44
C GLU A 326 -2.21 -9.07 -16.50
N ALA A 327 -2.79 -8.06 -17.17
CA ALA A 327 -2.15 -6.76 -17.33
C ALA A 327 -1.80 -6.13 -15.98
N ILE A 328 -0.58 -5.56 -15.90
CA ILE A 328 -0.13 -4.82 -14.74
C ILE A 328 -0.76 -3.43 -14.78
N ASP A 329 -1.86 -3.26 -14.06
CA ASP A 329 -2.51 -1.96 -13.88
C ASP A 329 -1.60 -0.97 -13.13
N LEU A 330 -1.53 0.25 -13.62
CA LEU A 330 -0.79 1.35 -13.00
C LEU A 330 -1.74 2.49 -12.64
N GLU A 331 -1.60 3.01 -11.42
CA GLU A 331 -2.27 4.24 -10.99
C GLU A 331 -1.36 5.44 -11.29
N ILE A 332 -1.79 6.34 -12.17
CA ILE A 332 -1.05 7.58 -12.46
C ILE A 332 -1.22 8.53 -11.28
N VAL A 333 -0.10 8.92 -10.66
CA VAL A 333 -0.06 9.87 -9.53
C VAL A 333 0.49 11.23 -9.92
N ASP A 334 1.21 11.34 -11.04
CA ASP A 334 1.67 12.61 -11.62
C ASP A 334 1.83 12.48 -13.14
N SER A 335 1.48 13.55 -13.86
CA SER A 335 1.77 13.72 -15.28
C SER A 335 2.26 15.14 -15.52
N THR A 336 3.53 15.28 -15.89
CA THR A 336 4.18 16.58 -16.04
C THR A 336 4.88 16.66 -17.38
N GLN A 337 4.70 17.77 -18.11
CA GLN A 337 5.47 18.05 -19.30
C GLN A 337 6.88 18.51 -18.93
N VAL A 338 7.92 17.88 -19.50
CA VAL A 338 9.33 18.18 -19.25
C VAL A 338 10.00 18.50 -20.59
N GLY A 339 10.11 19.79 -20.89
CA GLY A 339 10.46 20.23 -22.25
C GLY A 339 9.42 19.74 -23.26
N PRO A 340 9.81 19.08 -24.37
CA PRO A 340 8.85 18.49 -25.30
C PRO A 340 8.33 17.11 -24.88
N ASP A 341 8.91 16.47 -23.86
CA ASP A 341 8.54 15.11 -23.43
C ASP A 341 7.45 15.15 -22.36
N LEU A 342 6.74 14.04 -22.18
CA LEU A 342 5.81 13.81 -21.08
C LEU A 342 6.43 12.87 -20.04
N ARG A 343 6.52 13.29 -18.78
CA ARG A 343 6.85 12.41 -17.65
C ARG A 343 5.56 11.93 -17.00
N ILE A 344 5.41 10.63 -16.87
CA ILE A 344 4.34 9.97 -16.12
C ILE A 344 4.96 9.29 -14.90
N THR A 345 4.48 9.62 -13.71
CA THR A 345 4.76 8.85 -12.50
C THR A 345 3.54 8.02 -12.16
N ALA A 346 3.74 6.72 -12.02
CA ALA A 346 2.68 5.80 -11.69
C ALA A 346 3.12 4.82 -10.61
N LEU A 347 2.17 4.32 -9.84
CA LEU A 347 2.38 3.25 -8.88
C LEU A 347 1.77 1.97 -9.48
N PRO A 348 2.45 0.82 -9.44
CA PRO A 348 1.78 -0.44 -9.71
C PRO A 348 0.58 -0.53 -8.78
N GLY A 349 -0.58 -0.82 -9.34
CA GLY A 349 -1.71 -1.18 -8.51
C GLY A 349 -1.22 -2.27 -7.57
N ARG A 350 -1.42 -2.10 -6.26
CA ARG A 350 -1.58 -3.29 -5.40
C ARG A 350 -2.64 -4.05 -6.16
N GLY A 351 -2.24 -5.19 -6.76
CA GLY A 351 -3.00 -5.80 -7.85
C GLY A 351 -4.46 -5.68 -7.51
N ARG A 352 -5.31 -5.29 -8.48
CA ARG A 352 -6.75 -5.45 -8.29
C ARG A 352 -6.92 -6.83 -7.64
N ALA A 353 -7.12 -6.87 -6.32
CA ALA A 353 -8.10 -7.76 -5.75
C ALA A 353 -9.28 -7.36 -6.59
N ASP A 354 -9.56 -8.20 -7.59
CA ASP A 354 -10.52 -7.90 -8.63
C ASP A 354 -11.71 -7.28 -7.92
N MET A 355 -11.82 -5.97 -8.09
CA MET A 355 -12.77 -5.16 -7.36
C MET A 355 -14.07 -5.45 -8.07
N PHE A 356 -14.68 -6.55 -7.66
CA PHE A 356 -16.06 -6.83 -7.94
C PHE A 356 -16.87 -6.59 -6.67
N THR A 357 -18.14 -6.32 -6.92
CA THR A 357 -19.18 -5.98 -5.98
C THR A 357 -19.17 -6.93 -4.78
N GLY A 358 -18.94 -6.38 -3.58
CA GLY A 358 -18.96 -7.13 -2.34
C GLY A 358 -17.58 -7.55 -1.85
N ILE A 359 -16.83 -6.57 -1.35
CA ILE A 359 -16.38 -6.47 0.05
C ILE A 359 -15.57 -7.66 0.67
N VAL A 360 -15.88 -8.92 0.37
CA VAL A 360 -15.15 -10.11 0.85
C VAL A 360 -13.67 -10.04 0.46
N GLU A 361 -12.79 -10.05 1.46
CA GLU A 361 -11.35 -9.91 1.29
C GLU A 361 -10.66 -11.26 1.04
N GLU A 362 -11.17 -12.34 1.64
CA GLU A 362 -10.66 -13.69 1.41
C GLU A 362 -11.70 -14.78 1.75
N LEU A 363 -11.39 -16.01 1.33
CA LEU A 363 -12.09 -17.21 1.77
C LEU A 363 -11.32 -17.87 2.92
N GLY A 364 -11.93 -17.88 4.09
CA GLY A 364 -11.43 -18.58 5.27
C GLY A 364 -11.96 -19.99 5.42
N GLU A 365 -11.53 -20.63 6.51
CA GLU A 365 -11.93 -21.98 6.90
C GLU A 365 -12.27 -22.01 8.38
N VAL A 366 -13.42 -22.58 8.73
CA VAL A 366 -13.79 -22.83 10.13
C VAL A 366 -12.87 -23.91 10.69
N VAL A 367 -12.05 -23.57 11.69
CA VAL A 367 -11.09 -24.50 12.30
C VAL A 367 -11.75 -25.28 13.43
N ARG A 368 -12.57 -24.60 14.23
CA ARG A 368 -13.20 -25.18 15.42
C ARG A 368 -14.48 -24.43 15.76
N VAL A 369 -15.50 -25.17 16.18
CA VAL A 369 -16.70 -24.63 16.84
C VAL A 369 -16.81 -25.30 18.20
N THR A 370 -16.99 -24.52 19.25
CA THR A 370 -17.12 -25.05 20.61
C THR A 370 -18.32 -24.41 21.28
N GLU A 371 -19.36 -25.21 21.52
CA GLU A 371 -20.52 -24.79 22.29
C GLU A 371 -20.10 -24.47 23.72
N THR A 372 -20.47 -23.30 24.18
CA THR A 372 -20.34 -22.86 25.56
C THR A 372 -21.71 -23.03 26.22
N GLY A 373 -21.76 -23.53 27.46
CA GLY A 373 -22.99 -24.00 28.12
C GLY A 373 -24.08 -22.95 28.39
N ASP A 374 -23.95 -21.74 27.86
CA ASP A 374 -24.77 -20.55 28.11
C ASP A 374 -25.39 -19.97 26.83
N ASP A 375 -25.88 -20.83 25.92
CA ASP A 375 -26.51 -20.42 24.65
C ASP A 375 -25.55 -19.53 23.82
N SER A 376 -24.30 -19.97 23.67
CA SER A 376 -23.27 -19.31 22.86
C SER A 376 -22.29 -20.34 22.29
N ALA A 377 -21.48 -19.94 21.33
CA ALA A 377 -20.41 -20.77 20.79
C ALA A 377 -19.17 -19.94 20.50
N LEU A 378 -18.00 -20.50 20.81
CA LEU A 378 -16.72 -19.96 20.35
C LEU A 378 -16.41 -20.54 18.97
N VAL A 379 -16.29 -19.69 17.97
CA VAL A 379 -15.96 -20.07 16.60
C VAL A 379 -14.54 -19.60 16.28
N ALA A 380 -13.67 -20.55 15.92
CA ALA A 380 -12.32 -20.28 15.46
C ALA A 380 -12.26 -20.39 13.93
N VAL A 381 -11.76 -19.36 13.27
CA VAL A 381 -11.72 -19.28 11.81
C VAL A 381 -10.32 -18.90 11.34
N ARG A 382 -9.79 -19.66 10.40
CA ARG A 382 -8.53 -19.35 9.71
C ARG A 382 -8.77 -18.35 8.60
N GLY A 383 -8.00 -17.26 8.59
CA GLY A 383 -8.04 -16.20 7.59
C GLY A 383 -6.75 -15.37 7.63
N PRO A 384 -5.69 -15.78 6.90
CA PRO A 384 -4.40 -15.12 6.99
C PRO A 384 -4.41 -13.63 6.66
N LEU A 385 -5.27 -13.18 5.74
CA LEU A 385 -5.35 -11.77 5.36
C LEU A 385 -6.09 -10.95 6.42
N VAL A 386 -7.28 -11.38 6.85
CA VAL A 386 -8.10 -10.64 7.82
C VAL A 386 -7.48 -10.65 9.22
N VAL A 387 -6.65 -11.64 9.54
CA VAL A 387 -5.92 -11.73 10.80
C VAL A 387 -4.63 -10.89 10.81
N SER A 388 -4.10 -10.51 9.64
CA SER A 388 -2.78 -9.89 9.51
C SER A 388 -2.57 -8.59 10.33
N ASP A 389 -3.66 -7.89 10.63
CA ASP A 389 -3.69 -6.70 11.49
C ASP A 389 -4.78 -6.72 12.57
N ALA A 390 -5.48 -7.85 12.75
CA ALA A 390 -6.56 -8.00 13.71
C ALA A 390 -6.07 -7.94 15.16
N ARG A 391 -6.87 -7.29 16.02
CA ARG A 391 -6.65 -7.18 17.45
C ARG A 391 -7.89 -7.61 18.22
N HIS A 392 -7.70 -7.92 19.51
CA HIS A 392 -8.80 -8.13 20.43
C HIS A 392 -9.76 -6.94 20.40
N GLY A 393 -11.05 -7.21 20.20
CA GLY A 393 -12.11 -6.20 20.12
C GLY A 393 -12.38 -5.67 18.71
N ASP A 394 -11.57 -6.01 17.72
CA ASP A 394 -11.84 -5.66 16.32
C ASP A 394 -13.02 -6.47 15.78
N SER A 395 -13.63 -5.99 14.69
CA SER A 395 -14.75 -6.66 14.02
C SER A 395 -14.31 -7.29 12.70
N ILE A 396 -14.62 -8.58 12.54
CA ILE A 396 -14.46 -9.32 11.29
C ILE A 396 -15.81 -9.94 10.93
N ALA A 397 -16.26 -9.72 9.69
CA ALA A 397 -17.48 -10.34 9.20
C ALA A 397 -17.19 -11.78 8.72
N VAL A 398 -18.02 -12.73 9.15
CA VAL A 398 -18.00 -14.14 8.70
C VAL A 398 -19.31 -14.45 7.99
N ASN A 399 -19.26 -14.70 6.68
CA ASN A 399 -20.45 -14.82 5.82
C ASN A 399 -21.45 -13.66 6.04
N GLY A 400 -20.94 -12.43 6.16
CA GLY A 400 -21.76 -11.23 6.39
C GLY A 400 -22.30 -11.08 7.81
N VAL A 401 -21.84 -11.86 8.79
CA VAL A 401 -22.16 -11.64 10.21
C VAL A 401 -20.98 -10.95 10.88
N CYS A 402 -21.17 -9.74 11.39
CA CYS A 402 -20.15 -9.02 12.15
C CYS A 402 -19.87 -9.74 13.48
N LEU A 403 -18.64 -10.24 13.65
CA LEU A 403 -18.17 -10.91 14.85
C LEU A 403 -17.02 -10.14 15.49
N THR A 404 -17.00 -10.10 16.82
CA THR A 404 -15.92 -9.46 17.58
C THR A 404 -14.79 -10.45 17.84
N VAL A 405 -13.56 -10.07 17.48
CA VAL A 405 -12.35 -10.87 17.70
C VAL A 405 -12.05 -10.94 19.19
N VAL A 406 -11.99 -12.15 19.72
CA VAL A 406 -11.65 -12.45 21.13
C VAL A 406 -10.17 -12.78 21.25
N GLU A 407 -9.64 -13.63 20.39
CA GLU A 407 -8.23 -14.04 20.39
C GLU A 407 -7.73 -14.16 18.95
N VAL A 408 -6.43 -13.94 18.77
CA VAL A 408 -5.70 -14.17 17.52
C VAL A 408 -4.52 -15.09 17.84
N ASP A 409 -4.46 -16.25 17.18
CA ASP A 409 -3.37 -17.21 17.27
C ASP A 409 -2.92 -17.61 15.85
N GLY A 410 -1.74 -17.14 15.45
CA GLY A 410 -1.20 -17.37 14.12
C GLY A 410 -2.09 -16.79 13.02
N ASP A 411 -2.64 -17.66 12.18
CA ASP A 411 -3.55 -17.32 11.08
C ASP A 411 -5.04 -17.53 11.43
N VAL A 412 -5.35 -17.76 12.70
CA VAL A 412 -6.69 -18.04 13.21
C VAL A 412 -7.12 -16.95 14.17
N PHE A 413 -8.34 -16.43 14.01
CA PHE A 413 -9.02 -15.66 15.05
C PHE A 413 -10.15 -16.47 15.67
N THR A 414 -10.49 -16.15 16.92
CA THR A 414 -11.66 -16.68 17.60
C THR A 414 -12.66 -15.57 17.86
N ALA A 415 -13.95 -15.91 17.84
CA ALA A 415 -15.03 -15.01 18.18
C ALA A 415 -16.09 -15.73 19.01
N ASP A 416 -16.60 -15.04 20.03
CA ASP A 416 -17.79 -15.47 20.78
C ASP A 416 -19.05 -15.13 19.98
N VAL A 417 -19.85 -16.14 19.68
CA VAL A 417 -21.10 -16.02 18.93
C VAL A 417 -22.26 -16.27 19.88
N MET A 418 -23.07 -15.25 20.11
CA MET A 418 -24.26 -15.35 20.95
C MET A 418 -25.32 -16.26 20.31
N GLY A 419 -26.11 -16.95 21.12
CA GLY A 419 -27.14 -17.90 20.67
C GLY A 419 -28.21 -17.26 19.79
N GLU A 420 -28.52 -15.99 20.01
CA GLU A 420 -29.42 -15.26 19.12
C GLU A 420 -28.83 -15.10 17.71
N THR A 421 -27.54 -14.78 17.60
CA THR A 421 -26.83 -14.71 16.32
C THR A 421 -26.79 -16.09 15.65
N LEU A 422 -26.57 -17.16 16.41
CA LEU A 422 -26.60 -18.53 15.90
C LEU A 422 -27.98 -18.93 15.36
N ARG A 423 -29.08 -18.48 16.00
CA ARG A 423 -30.46 -18.75 15.57
C ARG A 423 -30.90 -17.92 14.38
N ARG A 424 -30.42 -16.68 14.26
CA ARG A 424 -30.84 -15.73 13.21
C ARG A 424 -29.97 -15.72 11.97
N SER A 425 -28.86 -16.47 11.96
CA SER A 425 -27.94 -16.56 10.84
C SER A 425 -27.67 -18.02 10.47
N ALA A 426 -27.05 -18.23 9.32
CA ALA A 426 -26.56 -19.52 8.87
C ALA A 426 -25.34 -20.02 9.68
N LEU A 427 -24.79 -19.25 10.62
CA LEU A 427 -23.59 -19.63 11.38
C LEU A 427 -23.79 -20.88 12.25
N GLY A 428 -25.01 -21.13 12.75
CA GLY A 428 -25.30 -22.35 13.53
C GLY A 428 -25.12 -23.66 12.75
N ALA A 429 -25.13 -23.59 11.42
CA ALA A 429 -24.90 -24.75 10.56
C ALA A 429 -23.40 -25.02 10.30
N LEU A 430 -22.50 -24.11 10.65
CA LEU A 430 -21.07 -24.25 10.35
C LEU A 430 -20.43 -25.40 11.13
N ARG A 431 -19.51 -26.10 10.47
CA ARG A 431 -18.70 -27.18 11.01
C ARG A 431 -17.22 -26.95 10.67
N PRO A 432 -16.29 -27.55 11.44
CA PRO A 432 -14.87 -27.54 11.08
C PRO A 432 -14.65 -28.02 9.63
N GLY A 433 -13.85 -27.28 8.86
CA GLY A 433 -13.58 -27.51 7.45
C GLY A 433 -14.49 -26.73 6.49
N ASP A 434 -15.56 -26.09 6.97
CA ASP A 434 -16.43 -25.28 6.13
C ASP A 434 -15.71 -24.01 5.66
N ARG A 435 -15.91 -23.65 4.39
CA ARG A 435 -15.42 -22.39 3.81
C ARG A 435 -16.36 -21.24 4.15
N VAL A 436 -15.77 -20.09 4.47
CA VAL A 436 -16.51 -18.87 4.82
C VAL A 436 -15.92 -17.64 4.12
N ASN A 437 -16.77 -16.69 3.76
CA ASN A 437 -16.35 -15.36 3.30
C ASN A 437 -15.90 -14.54 4.51
N LEU A 438 -14.73 -13.91 4.41
CA LEU A 438 -14.15 -13.08 5.45
C LEU A 438 -13.88 -11.65 4.98
N GLU A 439 -14.11 -10.71 5.87
CA GLU A 439 -13.93 -9.28 5.62
C GLU A 439 -13.65 -8.53 6.93
N ARG A 440 -12.68 -7.60 6.93
CA ARG A 440 -12.46 -6.64 8.02
C ARG A 440 -13.37 -5.43 7.93
N ALA A 441 -13.67 -4.83 9.08
CA ALA A 441 -14.41 -3.57 9.12
C ALA A 441 -13.74 -2.45 8.28
N ALA A 442 -14.51 -1.84 7.38
CA ALA A 442 -14.04 -0.74 6.56
C ALA A 442 -13.79 0.53 7.39
N ALA A 443 -12.65 1.19 7.16
CA ALA A 443 -12.34 2.49 7.78
C ALA A 443 -13.25 3.60 7.24
N LEU A 444 -13.65 4.55 8.10
CA LEU A 444 -14.44 5.71 7.68
C LEU A 444 -13.65 6.54 6.64
N GLY A 445 -14.26 6.76 5.48
CA GLY A 445 -13.63 7.46 4.35
C GLY A 445 -12.90 6.56 3.36
N SER A 446 -12.88 5.23 3.60
CA SER A 446 -12.43 4.26 2.60
C SER A 446 -13.37 4.21 1.39
N ARG A 447 -12.83 3.79 0.24
CA ARG A 447 -13.62 3.64 -0.99
C ARG A 447 -14.55 2.43 -0.84
N LEU A 448 -15.86 2.65 -1.03
CA LEU A 448 -16.85 1.58 -1.02
C LEU A 448 -16.94 0.90 -2.40
N GLY A 449 -16.72 -0.42 -2.44
CA GLY A 449 -16.81 -1.25 -3.65
C GLY A 449 -18.20 -1.79 -3.96
N GLY A 450 -19.20 -1.43 -3.16
CA GLY A 450 -20.60 -1.89 -3.25
C GLY A 450 -21.53 -0.97 -2.47
N HIS A 451 -22.70 -1.48 -2.09
CA HIS A 451 -23.57 -0.77 -1.16
C HIS A 451 -23.06 -0.86 0.29
N LEU A 452 -23.67 -0.10 1.19
CA LEU A 452 -23.34 -0.16 2.61
C LEU A 452 -23.80 -1.51 3.19
N VAL A 453 -22.83 -2.29 3.68
CA VAL A 453 -23.04 -3.55 4.38
C VAL A 453 -22.58 -3.37 5.81
N GLN A 454 -23.42 -3.72 6.77
CA GLN A 454 -23.19 -3.52 8.20
C GLN A 454 -22.72 -4.81 8.88
N GLY A 455 -22.87 -5.96 8.21
CA GLY A 455 -22.68 -7.27 8.83
C GLY A 455 -23.84 -7.65 9.75
N HIS A 456 -25.03 -7.08 9.49
CA HIS A 456 -26.24 -7.29 10.26
C HIS A 456 -27.22 -8.13 9.45
N VAL A 457 -27.17 -9.45 9.68
CA VAL A 457 -28.07 -10.40 9.00
C VAL A 457 -29.52 -10.12 9.37
N ASP A 458 -30.31 -9.74 8.37
CA ASP A 458 -31.74 -9.45 8.50
C ASP A 458 -32.59 -10.73 8.38
N GLY A 459 -32.05 -11.79 7.78
CA GLY A 459 -32.66 -13.12 7.75
C GLY A 459 -31.84 -14.16 7.00
N VAL A 460 -32.30 -15.42 7.04
CA VAL A 460 -31.67 -16.54 6.34
C VAL A 460 -32.51 -16.93 5.13
N GLY A 461 -31.91 -16.81 3.95
CA GLY A 461 -32.43 -17.31 2.68
C GLY A 461 -31.93 -18.72 2.38
N GLU A 462 -32.29 -19.22 1.20
CA GLU A 462 -31.84 -20.52 0.69
C GLU A 462 -31.54 -20.39 -0.80
N LEU A 463 -30.47 -21.00 -1.30
CA LEU A 463 -30.23 -21.09 -2.73
C LEU A 463 -31.26 -22.04 -3.36
N LEU A 464 -32.04 -21.57 -4.33
CA LEU A 464 -33.09 -22.36 -5.00
C LEU A 464 -32.55 -23.10 -6.22
N ASP A 465 -31.87 -22.39 -7.12
CA ASP A 465 -31.31 -22.94 -8.34
C ASP A 465 -30.25 -22.03 -8.96
N ARG A 466 -29.53 -22.58 -9.92
CA ARG A 466 -28.43 -21.92 -10.63
C ARG A 466 -28.54 -22.22 -12.12
N GLU A 467 -28.45 -21.19 -12.95
CA GLU A 467 -28.53 -21.26 -14.41
C GLU A 467 -27.22 -20.73 -15.02
N PRO A 468 -26.32 -21.62 -15.51
CA PRO A 468 -25.08 -21.20 -16.15
C PRO A 468 -25.33 -20.52 -17.50
N ALA A 469 -24.61 -19.43 -17.77
CA ALA A 469 -24.52 -18.78 -19.07
C ALA A 469 -23.05 -18.66 -19.53
N GLU A 470 -22.81 -18.19 -20.76
CA GLU A 470 -21.47 -18.14 -21.36
C GLU A 470 -20.47 -17.25 -20.60
N LYS A 471 -20.96 -16.21 -19.91
CA LYS A 471 -20.10 -15.20 -19.24
C LYS A 471 -20.48 -14.88 -17.78
N TRP A 472 -21.55 -15.49 -17.25
CA TRP A 472 -22.02 -15.33 -15.88
C TRP A 472 -22.94 -16.49 -15.50
N GLU A 473 -23.26 -16.62 -14.23
CA GLU A 473 -24.22 -17.60 -13.71
C GLU A 473 -25.35 -16.86 -13.00
N THR A 474 -26.60 -17.09 -13.39
CA THR A 474 -27.76 -16.55 -12.68
C THR A 474 -28.08 -17.47 -11.51
N VAL A 475 -28.15 -16.93 -10.30
CA VAL A 475 -28.49 -17.70 -9.10
C VAL A 475 -29.75 -17.14 -8.47
N ARG A 476 -30.69 -18.02 -8.16
CA ARG A 476 -31.94 -17.67 -7.48
C ARG A 476 -31.90 -18.08 -6.01
N PHE A 477 -32.42 -17.20 -5.17
CA PHE A 477 -32.49 -17.38 -3.73
C PHE A 477 -33.91 -17.19 -3.23
N ARG A 478 -34.31 -18.01 -2.26
CA ARG A 478 -35.55 -17.87 -1.50
C ARG A 478 -35.45 -16.67 -0.57
N LEU A 479 -36.44 -15.80 -0.62
CA LEU A 479 -36.52 -14.57 0.14
C LEU A 479 -37.52 -14.74 1.30
N PRO A 480 -37.10 -14.56 2.57
CA PRO A 480 -38.03 -14.58 3.69
C PRO A 480 -39.14 -13.52 3.53
N ALA A 481 -40.39 -13.87 3.86
CA ALA A 481 -41.55 -12.98 3.69
C ALA A 481 -41.37 -11.60 4.38
N GLY A 482 -40.63 -11.55 5.48
CA GLY A 482 -40.31 -10.32 6.19
C GLY A 482 -39.34 -9.39 5.45
N LEU A 483 -38.61 -9.86 4.44
CA LEU A 483 -37.60 -9.09 3.70
C LEU A 483 -38.02 -8.66 2.30
N ALA A 484 -39.05 -9.29 1.72
CA ALA A 484 -39.50 -9.04 0.35
C ALA A 484 -39.72 -7.55 0.02
N ARG A 485 -40.29 -6.79 0.96
CA ARG A 485 -40.55 -5.35 0.80
C ARG A 485 -39.31 -4.46 0.70
N TYR A 486 -38.12 -4.97 1.02
CA TYR A 486 -36.85 -4.22 0.94
C TYR A 486 -36.02 -4.58 -0.29
N VAL A 487 -36.44 -5.59 -1.06
CA VAL A 487 -35.71 -6.08 -2.23
C VAL A 487 -36.42 -5.61 -3.48
N VAL A 488 -35.70 -4.90 -4.34
CA VAL A 488 -36.24 -4.36 -5.60
C VAL A 488 -35.30 -4.70 -6.75
N GLU A 489 -35.84 -4.85 -7.96
CA GLU A 489 -35.01 -5.04 -9.15
C GLU A 489 -34.03 -3.88 -9.33
N LYS A 490 -32.78 -4.19 -9.70
CA LYS A 490 -31.65 -3.24 -9.76
C LYS A 490 -31.27 -2.62 -8.41
N GLY A 491 -31.92 -3.01 -7.32
CA GLY A 491 -31.51 -2.69 -5.96
C GLY A 491 -30.32 -3.54 -5.50
N SER A 492 -29.79 -3.17 -4.34
CA SER A 492 -28.68 -3.88 -3.70
C SER A 492 -29.18 -4.87 -2.67
N ILE A 493 -28.51 -6.02 -2.57
CA ILE A 493 -28.73 -7.01 -1.52
C ILE A 493 -27.41 -7.68 -1.18
N THR A 494 -27.21 -8.05 0.08
CA THR A 494 -26.04 -8.82 0.51
C THR A 494 -26.41 -10.27 0.70
N VAL A 495 -25.59 -11.19 0.16
CA VAL A 495 -25.71 -12.64 0.33
C VAL A 495 -24.39 -13.20 0.85
N ASP A 496 -24.39 -13.80 2.05
CA ASP A 496 -23.18 -14.28 2.74
C ASP A 496 -22.04 -13.23 2.80
N GLY A 497 -22.38 -11.94 2.97
CA GLY A 497 -21.42 -10.82 2.98
C GLY A 497 -21.06 -10.27 1.60
N VAL A 498 -21.50 -10.91 0.51
CA VAL A 498 -21.27 -10.43 -0.86
C VAL A 498 -22.35 -9.44 -1.24
N SER A 499 -21.99 -8.17 -1.46
CA SER A 499 -22.88 -7.14 -2.02
C SER A 499 -23.17 -7.40 -3.50
N LEU A 500 -24.43 -7.65 -3.84
CA LEU A 500 -24.88 -8.00 -5.18
C LEU A 500 -26.00 -7.06 -5.67
N THR A 501 -26.16 -6.98 -6.99
CA THR A 501 -27.29 -6.29 -7.62
C THR A 501 -28.38 -7.30 -7.98
N VAL A 502 -29.61 -7.03 -7.54
CA VAL A 502 -30.78 -7.84 -7.85
C VAL A 502 -31.10 -7.75 -9.34
N ALA A 503 -31.06 -8.90 -10.02
CA ALA A 503 -31.37 -9.02 -11.44
C ALA A 503 -32.88 -9.10 -11.69
N SER A 504 -33.62 -9.79 -10.83
CA SER A 504 -35.08 -9.91 -10.85
C SER A 504 -35.60 -10.30 -9.46
N VAL A 505 -36.87 -10.01 -9.19
CA VAL A 505 -37.53 -10.28 -7.91
C VAL A 505 -38.93 -10.85 -8.15
N GLY A 506 -39.32 -11.85 -7.36
CA GLY A 506 -40.67 -12.39 -7.27
C GLY A 506 -41.21 -12.26 -5.85
N ASP A 507 -42.37 -12.88 -5.59
CA ASP A 507 -43.06 -12.74 -4.29
C ASP A 507 -42.25 -13.32 -3.11
N ASP A 508 -41.53 -14.41 -3.34
CA ASP A 508 -40.76 -15.16 -2.33
C ASP A 508 -39.34 -15.53 -2.78
N TRP A 509 -38.83 -14.89 -3.84
CA TRP A 509 -37.49 -15.14 -4.37
C TRP A 509 -36.87 -13.90 -5.03
N PHE A 510 -35.55 -13.91 -5.18
CA PHE A 510 -34.82 -12.95 -6.02
C PHE A 510 -33.68 -13.65 -6.78
N ALA A 511 -33.28 -13.09 -7.91
CA ALA A 511 -32.12 -13.54 -8.68
C ALA A 511 -31.00 -12.51 -8.69
N VAL A 512 -29.77 -13.01 -8.82
CA VAL A 512 -28.55 -12.21 -9.02
C VAL A 512 -27.72 -12.85 -10.12
N GLY A 513 -26.95 -12.03 -10.85
CA GLY A 513 -25.94 -12.51 -11.78
C GLY A 513 -24.57 -12.57 -11.10
N LEU A 514 -23.92 -13.72 -11.13
CA LEU A 514 -22.57 -13.93 -10.59
C LEU A 514 -21.57 -14.03 -11.73
N ILE A 515 -20.53 -13.20 -11.70
CA ILE A 515 -19.44 -13.26 -12.68
C ILE A 515 -18.41 -14.33 -12.28
N PRO A 516 -17.54 -14.79 -13.20
CA PRO A 516 -16.53 -15.83 -12.91
C PRO A 516 -15.68 -15.53 -11.67
N THR A 517 -15.31 -14.27 -11.45
CA THR A 517 -14.51 -13.86 -10.29
C THR A 517 -15.27 -14.00 -8.97
N THR A 518 -16.55 -13.63 -8.90
CA THR A 518 -17.38 -13.82 -7.69
C THR A 518 -17.51 -15.29 -7.35
N LEU A 519 -17.69 -16.13 -8.38
CA LEU A 519 -17.76 -17.57 -8.21
C LEU A 519 -16.43 -18.13 -7.69
N ALA A 520 -15.30 -17.65 -8.22
CA ALA A 520 -13.97 -18.13 -7.80
C ALA A 520 -13.58 -17.70 -6.39
N LEU A 521 -13.95 -16.46 -5.99
CA LEU A 521 -13.43 -15.80 -4.79
C LEU A 521 -14.40 -15.79 -3.61
N THR A 522 -15.62 -16.31 -3.75
CA THR A 522 -16.61 -16.35 -2.65
C THR A 522 -17.21 -17.73 -2.47
N THR A 523 -17.88 -17.95 -1.33
CA THR A 523 -18.60 -19.20 -1.07
C THR A 523 -19.69 -19.47 -2.10
N LEU A 524 -20.21 -18.44 -2.78
CA LEU A 524 -21.30 -18.58 -3.76
C LEU A 524 -20.95 -19.44 -4.98
N GLY A 525 -19.66 -19.63 -5.29
CA GLY A 525 -19.24 -20.55 -6.35
C GLY A 525 -19.31 -22.02 -5.99
N VAL A 526 -19.36 -22.35 -4.69
CA VAL A 526 -19.42 -23.73 -4.20
C VAL A 526 -20.76 -24.09 -3.55
N ARG A 527 -21.60 -23.10 -3.26
CA ARG A 527 -22.97 -23.28 -2.73
C ARG A 527 -23.85 -24.05 -3.72
N ARG A 528 -24.75 -24.86 -3.17
CA ARG A 528 -25.67 -25.73 -3.91
C ARG A 528 -27.12 -25.36 -3.60
N PRO A 529 -28.06 -25.70 -4.49
CA PRO A 529 -29.49 -25.66 -4.17
C PRO A 529 -29.79 -26.36 -2.85
N GLY A 530 -30.52 -25.70 -1.96
CA GLY A 530 -30.79 -26.15 -0.60
C GLY A 530 -29.88 -25.55 0.48
N ASP A 531 -28.74 -24.96 0.11
CA ASP A 531 -27.82 -24.38 1.08
C ASP A 531 -28.38 -23.07 1.67
N PRO A 532 -28.30 -22.87 3.00
CA PRO A 532 -28.71 -21.63 3.63
C PRO A 532 -27.71 -20.51 3.34
N VAL A 533 -28.21 -19.29 3.23
CA VAL A 533 -27.40 -18.07 3.06
C VAL A 533 -27.88 -16.95 3.96
N ASN A 534 -26.95 -16.14 4.47
CA ASN A 534 -27.25 -14.93 5.21
C ASN A 534 -27.65 -13.81 4.26
N LEU A 535 -28.78 -13.15 4.53
CA LEU A 535 -29.28 -12.02 3.77
C LEU A 535 -29.23 -10.74 4.61
N GLU A 536 -28.69 -9.68 4.04
CA GLU A 536 -28.79 -8.32 4.56
C GLU A 536 -29.36 -7.41 3.47
N VAL A 537 -30.40 -6.66 3.82
CA VAL A 537 -31.09 -5.73 2.91
C VAL A 537 -30.55 -4.31 3.08
N ASP A 538 -30.70 -3.48 2.05
CA ASP A 538 -30.19 -2.11 2.06
C ASP A 538 -30.71 -1.32 3.28
N VAL A 539 -29.76 -0.80 4.08
CA VAL A 539 -30.04 -0.01 5.27
C VAL A 539 -30.90 1.22 4.98
N LEU A 540 -30.78 1.80 3.78
CA LEU A 540 -31.60 2.92 3.34
C LEU A 540 -33.08 2.52 3.27
N ALA A 541 -33.39 1.32 2.78
CA ALA A 541 -34.77 0.83 2.72
C ALA A 541 -35.39 0.69 4.12
N LYS A 542 -34.62 0.19 5.09
CA LYS A 542 -35.04 0.05 6.50
C LYS A 542 -35.33 1.41 7.15
N TYR A 543 -34.46 2.40 6.96
CA TYR A 543 -34.69 3.75 7.50
C TYR A 543 -35.85 4.47 6.82
N VAL A 544 -35.99 4.34 5.50
CA VAL A 544 -37.11 4.92 4.75
C VAL A 544 -38.44 4.37 5.26
N GLU A 545 -38.56 3.06 5.43
CA GLU A 545 -39.77 2.47 6.01
C GLU A 545 -40.05 2.99 7.42
N ARG A 546 -39.04 3.00 8.31
CA ARG A 546 -39.21 3.50 9.68
C ARG A 546 -39.69 4.96 9.72
N LEU A 547 -39.22 5.79 8.80
CA LEU A 547 -39.60 7.21 8.69
C LEU A 547 -40.99 7.40 8.05
N LEU A 548 -41.41 6.49 7.16
CA LEU A 548 -42.69 6.57 6.45
C LEU A 548 -43.83 5.79 7.12
N GLY A 549 -43.54 4.91 8.09
CA GLY A 549 -44.48 3.93 8.64
C GLY A 549 -45.80 4.49 9.16
N ASP A 550 -45.80 5.64 9.85
CA ASP A 550 -47.03 6.25 10.37
C ASP A 550 -47.89 6.93 9.28
N ARG A 551 -47.38 7.07 8.04
CA ARG A 551 -48.09 7.75 6.94
C ARG A 551 -48.84 6.81 5.99
N PHE A 552 -48.61 5.49 6.07
CA PHE A 552 -49.25 4.51 5.19
C PHE A 552 -50.34 3.65 5.87
N THR A 553 -50.46 3.68 7.20
CA THR A 553 -51.55 3.00 7.93
C THR A 553 -52.84 3.84 8.05
N GLY A 554 -52.83 5.09 7.57
CA GLY A 554 -54.00 5.99 7.55
C GLY A 554 -54.92 5.89 6.33
N GLY A 555 -55.05 4.69 5.74
CA GLY A 555 -55.76 4.47 4.48
C GLY A 555 -56.70 3.27 4.47
N ALA A 556 -57.40 3.01 5.58
CA ALA A 556 -58.63 2.21 5.60
C ALA A 556 -59.42 2.50 6.89
N ARG A 557 -60.29 3.51 6.84
CA ARG A 557 -61.55 3.56 7.59
C ARG A 557 -62.64 4.07 6.68
#